data_AF-A0A6C0F111-F1
#
_entry.id   AF-A0A6C0F111-F1
#
_cell.length_a   1.000
_cell.length_b   1.000
_cell.length_c   1.000
_cell.angle_alpha   90.00
_cell.angle_beta   90.00
_cell.angle_gamma   90.00
#
_symmetry.space_group_name_H-M   'P 1'
#
loop_
_entity.id
_entity.type
_entity.pdbx_description
1 polymer ?
#
loop_
_entity_poly.entity_id
_entity_poly.type
_entity_poly.pdbx_seq_one_letter_code
_entity_poly.pdbx_strand_id
1 'polypeptide(L)' 'MNQLADKLFGPLPKDYCVLFYYLSVLGFVWLVIAIAVFASMAVSKPRGVSFYISALMALVGYGVFYIQNRLLHSMCAVTL' A
#
# COMPACT_ATOMS: atom_id res chain seq x y z
N MET A 1 7.88 -26.14 9.51
CA MET A 1 7.91 -24.67 9.45
C MET A 1 7.15 -24.25 8.20
N ASN A 2 5.92 -23.76 8.43
CA ASN A 2 4.95 -23.11 7.55
C ASN A 2 4.84 -23.54 6.06
N GLN A 3 4.26 -24.72 5.83
CA GLN A 3 3.66 -25.12 4.54
C GLN A 3 2.67 -24.08 3.96
N LEU A 4 2.11 -23.22 4.81
CA LEU A 4 1.31 -22.06 4.41
C LEU A 4 2.15 -20.99 3.72
N ALA A 5 3.38 -20.73 4.20
CA ALA A 5 4.29 -19.80 3.55
C ALA A 5 4.74 -20.35 2.19
N ASP A 6 5.06 -21.63 2.07
CA ASP A 6 5.43 -22.23 0.76
C ASP A 6 4.25 -22.38 -0.21
N LYS A 7 3.00 -22.38 0.27
CA LYS A 7 1.80 -22.37 -0.60
C LYS A 7 1.33 -20.95 -0.98
N LEU A 8 1.57 -19.95 -0.13
CA LEU A 8 1.27 -18.54 -0.43
C LEU A 8 2.41 -17.83 -1.19
N PHE A 9 3.66 -18.21 -0.89
CA PHE A 9 4.89 -17.69 -1.50
C PHE A 9 5.60 -18.70 -2.40
N GLY A 10 4.99 -19.87 -2.64
CA GLY A 10 5.40 -20.76 -3.73
C GLY A 10 5.27 -20.06 -5.09
N PRO A 11 5.85 -20.62 -6.18
CA PRO A 11 5.97 -19.94 -7.48
C PRO A 11 4.64 -19.31 -7.88
N LEU A 12 4.58 -17.98 -7.77
CA LEU A 12 3.35 -17.21 -7.81
C LEU A 12 2.74 -17.37 -9.21
N PRO A 13 1.55 -17.97 -9.36
CA PRO A 13 0.94 -18.18 -10.67
C PRO A 13 0.75 -16.82 -11.37
N LYS A 14 1.07 -16.74 -12.67
CA LYS A 14 1.10 -15.48 -13.41
C LYS A 14 -0.23 -14.71 -13.37
N ASP A 15 -1.35 -15.38 -13.13
CA ASP A 15 -2.68 -14.79 -12.98
C ASP A 15 -2.78 -13.79 -11.81
N TYR A 16 -2.01 -13.98 -10.74
CA TYR A 16 -2.04 -13.07 -9.59
C TYR A 16 -1.23 -11.78 -9.83
N CYS A 17 -0.37 -11.73 -10.86
CA CYS A 17 0.43 -10.54 -11.17
C CYS A 17 -0.45 -9.33 -11.52
N VAL A 18 -1.55 -9.57 -12.25
CA VAL A 18 -2.53 -8.54 -12.63
C VAL A 18 -3.32 -8.08 -11.40
N LEU A 19 -3.65 -9.01 -10.49
CA LEU A 19 -4.33 -8.70 -9.23
C LEU A 19 -3.46 -7.81 -8.33
N PHE A 20 -2.17 -8.11 -8.18
CA PHE A 20 -1.24 -7.27 -7.41
C PHE A 20 -1.03 -5.89 -8.04
N TYR A 21 -1.07 -5.80 -9.37
CA TYR A 21 -1.08 -4.52 -10.07
C TYR A 21 -2.33 -3.70 -9.70
N TYR A 22 -3.53 -4.28 -9.79
CA TYR A 22 -4.77 -3.62 -9.37
C TYR A 22 -4.74 -3.20 -7.90
N LEU A 23 -4.21 -4.04 -7.00
CA LEU A 23 -4.04 -3.70 -5.58
C LEU A 23 -3.04 -2.54 -5.38
N SER A 24 -1.97 -2.46 -6.18
CA SER A 24 -1.02 -1.34 -6.12
C SER A 24 -1.67 -0.03 -6.54
N VAL A 25 -2.48 -0.05 -7.60
CA VAL A 25 -3.24 1.12 -8.08
C VAL A 25 -4.27 1.54 -7.04
N LEU A 26 -4.99 0.58 -6.47
CA LEU A 26 -5.95 0.84 -5.39
C LEU A 26 -5.25 1.48 -4.18
N GLY A 27 -4.12 0.93 -3.73
CA GLY A 27 -3.32 1.48 -2.63
C GLY A 27 -2.83 2.89 -2.90
N PHE A 28 -2.44 3.19 -4.14
CA PHE A 28 -2.06 4.54 -4.56
C PHE A 28 -3.24 5.52 -4.52
N VAL A 29 -4.42 5.11 -5.00
CA VAL A 29 -5.64 5.94 -4.93
C VAL A 29 -6.00 6.27 -3.47
N TRP A 30 -5.93 5.29 -2.57
CA TRP A 30 -6.15 5.51 -1.14
C TRP A 30 -5.13 6.46 -0.53
N LEU A 31 -3.86 6.37 -0.92
CA LEU A 31 -2.81 7.30 -0.49
C LEU A 31 -3.11 8.73 -0.94
N VAL A 32 -3.57 8.93 -2.18
CA VAL A 32 -3.95 10.26 -2.70
C VAL A 32 -5.13 10.83 -1.93
N ILE A 33 -6.15 10.02 -1.62
CA ILE A 33 -7.30 10.43 -0.81
C ILE A 33 -6.83 10.83 0.60
N ALA A 34 -5.96 10.04 1.22
CA ALA A 34 -5.42 10.35 2.55
C ALA A 34 -4.65 11.68 2.57
N ILE A 35 -3.85 11.96 1.53
CA ILE A 35 -3.16 13.26 1.38
C ILE A 35 -4.16 14.41 1.21
N ALA A 36 -5.18 14.25 0.36
CA ALA A 36 -6.18 15.30 0.14
C ALA A 36 -6.97 15.63 1.41
N VAL A 37 -7.34 14.61 2.19
CA VAL A 37 -7.97 14.78 3.50
C VAL A 37 -7.02 15.47 4.48
N PHE A 38 -5.76 15.07 4.51
CA PHE A 38 -4.79 15.73 5.37
C PHE A 38 -4.56 17.20 5.01
N ALA A 39 -4.42 17.52 3.72
CA ALA A 39 -4.24 18.88 3.23
C ALA A 39 -5.46 19.78 3.53
N SER A 40 -6.68 19.28 3.29
CA SER A 40 -7.92 20.02 3.60
C SER A 40 -8.08 20.26 5.11
N MET A 41 -7.73 19.28 5.94
CA MET A 41 -7.77 19.45 7.40
C MET A 41 -6.65 20.35 7.93
N ALA A 42 -5.47 20.33 7.32
CA ALA A 42 -4.34 21.20 7.69
C ALA A 42 -4.64 22.69 7.43
N VAL A 43 -5.35 23.01 6.34
CA VAL A 43 -5.74 24.39 5.99
C VAL A 43 -6.91 24.89 6.86
N SER A 44 -7.83 24.02 7.26
CA SER A 44 -9.09 24.45 7.89
C SER A 44 -8.97 24.81 9.37
N LYS A 45 -8.08 24.18 10.16
CA LYS A 45 -7.86 24.55 11.58
C LYS A 45 -6.59 23.91 12.16
N PRO A 46 -5.81 24.60 13.02
CA PRO A 46 -4.74 23.94 13.78
C PRO A 46 -5.36 22.90 14.73
N ARG A 47 -5.21 21.62 14.38
CA ARG A 47 -5.54 20.47 15.22
C ARG A 47 -4.34 20.15 16.12
N GLY A 48 -4.60 19.51 17.26
CA GLY A 48 -3.56 19.04 18.17
C GLY A 48 -2.60 18.03 17.52
N VAL A 49 -1.41 17.89 18.10
CA VAL A 49 -0.30 17.05 17.60
C VAL A 49 -0.71 15.59 17.36
N SER A 50 -1.70 15.09 18.11
CA SER A 50 -2.28 13.76 17.95
C SER A 50 -2.88 13.53 16.55
N PHE A 51 -3.45 14.56 15.92
CA PHE A 51 -4.02 14.46 14.57
C PHE A 51 -2.92 14.32 13.51
N TYR A 52 -1.82 15.07 13.67
CA TYR A 52 -0.66 14.98 12.79
C TYR A 52 0.02 13.60 12.86
N ILE A 53 0.19 13.05 14.07
CA ILE A 53 0.78 11.71 14.25
C ILE A 53 -0.09 10.63 13.62
N SER A 54 -1.41 10.72 13.80
CA SER A 54 -2.37 9.75 13.23
C SER A 54 -2.34 9.79 11.71
N ALA A 55 -2.30 10.98 11.12
CA ALA A 55 -2.21 11.14 9.67
C ALA A 55 -0.86 10.68 9.10
N LEU A 56 0.24 10.93 9.81
CA LEU A 56 1.56 10.42 9.43
C LEU A 56 1.57 8.88 9.43
N MET A 57 1.01 8.24 10.47
CA MET A 57 0.85 6.79 10.53
C MET A 57 0.01 6.25 9.37
N ALA A 58 -1.10 6.92 9.03
CA ALA A 58 -1.92 6.53 7.88
C ALA A 58 -1.15 6.66 6.56
N LEU A 59 -0.42 7.76 6.37
CA LEU A 59 0.46 7.97 5.20
C LEU A 59 1.53 6.90 5.06
N VAL A 60 2.21 6.57 6.16
CA VAL A 60 3.22 5.49 6.21
C VAL A 60 2.56 4.15 5.91
N GLY A 61 1.39 3.85 6.48
CA GLY A 61 0.64 2.62 6.23
C GLY A 61 0.27 2.43 4.76
N TYR A 62 -0.32 3.46 4.12
CA TYR A 62 -0.64 3.41 2.69
C TYR A 62 0.62 3.38 1.82
N GLY A 63 1.70 4.05 2.24
CA GLY A 63 2.99 4.02 1.55
C GLY A 63 3.63 2.63 1.57
N VAL A 64 3.64 1.96 2.73
CA VAL A 64 4.12 0.58 2.86
C VAL A 64 3.26 -0.38 2.04
N PHE A 65 1.93 -0.20 2.04
CA PHE A 65 1.02 -1.02 1.23
C PHE A 65 1.29 -0.87 -0.27
N TYR A 66 1.55 0.36 -0.75
CA TYR A 66 1.96 0.60 -2.13
C TYR A 66 3.32 -0.05 -2.46
N ILE A 67 4.31 0.08 -1.57
CA ILE A 67 5.64 -0.51 -1.75
C ILE A 67 5.56 -2.05 -1.78
N GLN A 68 4.81 -2.66 -0.87
CA GLN A 68 4.58 -4.12 -0.86
C GLN A 68 3.95 -4.59 -2.17
N ASN A 69 2.87 -3.95 -2.62
CA ASN A 69 2.21 -4.34 -3.87
C ASN A 69 3.10 -4.14 -5.11
N ARG A 70 3.95 -3.11 -5.14
CA ARG A 70 4.91 -2.89 -6.23
C ARG A 70 6.04 -3.92 -6.22
N LEU A 71 6.56 -4.28 -5.04
CA LEU A 71 7.59 -5.31 -4.89
C LEU A 71 7.07 -6.67 -5.38
N LEU A 72 5.86 -7.06 -4.98
CA LEU A 72 5.23 -8.30 -5.45
C LEU A 72 5.03 -8.30 -6.97
N HIS A 73 4.59 -7.18 -7.54
CA HIS A 73 4.45 -7.06 -9.00
C HIS A 73 5.80 -7.20 -9.73
N SER A 74 6.87 -6.57 -9.23
CA SER A 74 8.21 -6.70 -9.83
C SER A 74 8.76 -8.13 -9.76
N MET A 75 8.48 -8.87 -8.68
CA MET A 75 8.89 -10.28 -8.56
C MET A 75 8.14 -11.18 -9.56
N CYS A 76 6.85 -10.93 -9.78
CA CYS A 76 6.10 -11.64 -10.82
C CYS A 76 6.55 -11.29 -12.25
N ALA A 77 6.89 -10.02 -12.52
CA ALA A 77 7.32 -9.59 -13.84
C ALA A 77 8.73 -10.07 -14.22
N VAL A 78 9.63 -10.19 -13.23
CA VAL A 78 11.03 -10.64 -13.44
C VAL A 78 11.17 -12.16 -13.55
N THR A 79 10.18 -12.96 -13.13
CA THR A 79 10.19 -14.44 -13.27
C THR A 79 9.84 -14.86 -14.71
N LEU A 80 10.41 -14.19 -15.71
CA LEU A 80 10.21 -14.44 -17.14
C LEU A 80 11.50 -14.94 -17.78
#